data_AF-A0A2U2E1C7-F1
#
_entry.id   AF-A0A2U2E1C7-F1
#
_cell.length_a   1.000
_cell.length_b   1.000
_cell.length_c   1.000
_cell.angle_alpha   90.00
_cell.angle_beta   90.00
_cell.angle_gamma   90.00
#
_symmetry.space_group_name_H-M   'P 1'
#
loop_
_entity.id
_entity.type
_entity.pdbx_description
1 polymer ?
#
loop_
_entity_poly.entity_id
_entity_poly.type
_entity_poly.pdbx_seq_one_letter_code
_entity_poly.pdbx_strand_id
1 'polypeptide(L)'
;MDYAGAFLDENRGFAELFRDADESTPVPTCPDWTLRQLFRHVGRGDRWAAQIVRDRLDSYLDPRMVEGGKPPPDPADAISWLHGGAQRLVDAVELTGVQTPVWTFLGPRPANWWVRRRLHETAVHRADAAIALGREFTLRPELAADAITEWLERVAVQAGGQGAPLPLDNADILHLHATDPGLGEAGEWTVAVEQGRIAWSHEHGKGSVALRGGATDLLLAILRRRPLADTGAELFGDDAVWQRWLDRTPL
;
A
#
# COMPACT_ATOMS: atom_id res chain seq x y z
N MET A 1 -6.53 -11.61 -9.50
CA MET A 1 -5.30 -11.98 -8.77
C MET A 1 -5.68 -12.84 -7.57
N ASP A 2 -4.89 -13.86 -7.24
CA ASP A 2 -5.00 -14.53 -5.94
C ASP A 2 -4.35 -13.66 -4.86
N TYR A 3 -5.16 -12.86 -4.15
CA TYR A 3 -4.67 -11.95 -3.12
C TYR A 3 -4.13 -12.68 -1.89
N ALA A 4 -4.71 -13.82 -1.53
CA ALA A 4 -4.27 -14.57 -0.34
C ALA A 4 -2.88 -15.16 -0.57
N GLY A 5 -2.67 -15.84 -1.70
CA GLY A 5 -1.35 -16.37 -2.08
C GLY A 5 -0.30 -15.26 -2.17
N ALA A 6 -0.61 -14.18 -2.90
CA ALA A 6 0.31 -13.05 -3.04
C ALA A 6 0.65 -12.38 -1.69
N PHE A 7 -0.32 -12.27 -0.78
CA PHE A 7 -0.08 -11.69 0.55
C PHE A 7 0.90 -12.53 1.37
N LEU A 8 0.72 -13.85 1.36
CA LEU A 8 1.63 -14.76 2.06
C LEU A 8 3.03 -14.75 1.44
N ASP A 9 3.14 -14.64 0.12
CA ASP A 9 4.43 -14.49 -0.58
C ASP A 9 5.15 -13.19 -0.20
N GLU A 10 4.46 -12.05 -0.24
CA GLU A 10 5.04 -10.76 0.12
C GLU A 10 5.41 -10.69 1.61
N ASN A 11 4.62 -11.31 2.50
CA ASN A 11 4.94 -11.41 3.92
C ASN A 11 6.21 -12.26 4.15
N ARG A 12 6.39 -13.35 3.40
CA ARG A 12 7.65 -14.12 3.39
C ARG A 12 8.83 -13.26 2.92
N GLY A 13 8.69 -12.63 1.76
CA GLY A 13 9.74 -11.76 1.20
C GLY A 13 10.11 -10.60 2.13
N PHE A 14 9.12 -10.04 2.86
CA PHE A 14 9.36 -9.01 3.87
C PHE A 14 10.19 -9.56 5.03
N ALA A 15 9.82 -10.72 5.60
CA ALA A 15 10.52 -11.32 6.74
C ALA A 15 11.99 -11.67 6.43
N GLU A 16 12.29 -12.12 5.21
CA GLU A 16 13.66 -12.45 4.78
C GLU A 16 14.64 -11.27 4.92
N LEU A 17 14.15 -10.03 4.82
CA LEU A 17 14.98 -8.83 5.00
C LEU A 17 15.47 -8.64 6.44
N PHE A 18 14.86 -9.29 7.42
CA PHE A 18 15.14 -9.07 8.84
C PHE A 18 16.05 -10.12 9.49
N ARG A 19 16.30 -11.26 8.82
CA ARG A 19 17.04 -12.39 9.42
C ARG A 19 18.41 -11.99 9.99
N ASP A 20 19.14 -11.15 9.26
CA ASP A 20 20.51 -10.71 9.60
C ASP A 20 20.63 -9.17 9.65
N ALA A 21 19.50 -8.46 9.76
CA ALA A 21 19.49 -7.00 9.77
C ALA A 21 19.70 -6.44 11.18
N ASP A 22 20.41 -5.32 11.29
CA ASP A 22 20.41 -4.53 12.51
C ASP A 22 19.03 -3.87 12.66
N GLU A 23 18.26 -4.32 13.65
CA GLU A 23 16.92 -3.82 13.95
C GLU A 23 16.86 -2.32 14.25
N SER A 24 17.99 -1.72 14.66
CA SER A 24 18.10 -0.27 14.93
C SER A 24 18.31 0.58 13.68
N THR A 25 18.53 -0.05 12.53
CA THR A 25 18.69 0.64 11.24
C THR A 25 17.51 1.57 10.98
N PRO A 26 17.74 2.88 10.76
CA PRO A 26 16.69 3.83 10.41
C PRO A 26 16.04 3.51 9.07
N VAL A 27 14.74 3.76 8.95
CA VAL A 27 13.97 3.59 7.71
C VAL A 27 13.69 4.97 7.10
N PRO A 28 14.46 5.41 6.08
CA PRO A 28 14.39 6.79 5.60
C PRO A 28 13.04 7.18 4.99
N THR A 29 12.28 6.21 4.47
CA THR A 29 10.95 6.40 3.89
C THR A 29 9.83 6.41 4.94
N CYS A 30 10.13 6.02 6.18
CA CYS A 30 9.24 6.05 7.34
C CYS A 30 9.94 6.83 8.45
N PRO A 31 9.92 8.17 8.43
CA PRO A 31 10.63 9.00 9.42
C PRO A 31 10.34 8.57 10.86
N ASP A 32 11.36 8.63 11.72
CA ASP A 32 11.36 8.19 13.12
C ASP A 32 11.20 6.67 13.36
N TRP A 33 11.17 5.87 12.29
CA TRP A 33 11.10 4.41 12.40
C TRP A 33 12.47 3.76 12.20
N THR A 34 12.68 2.71 12.98
CA THR A 34 13.72 1.70 12.81
C THR A 34 13.13 0.46 12.15
N LEU A 35 13.97 -0.43 11.62
CA LEU A 35 13.53 -1.73 11.11
C LEU A 35 12.70 -2.50 12.16
N ARG A 36 13.04 -2.41 13.45
CA ARG A 36 12.22 -2.97 14.54
C ARG A 36 10.79 -2.44 14.56
N GLN A 37 10.61 -1.13 14.39
CA GLN A 37 9.30 -0.49 14.38
C GLN A 37 8.51 -0.89 13.14
N LEU A 38 9.16 -0.93 11.97
CA LEU A 38 8.57 -1.37 10.71
C LEU A 38 8.09 -2.82 10.79
N PHE A 39 8.93 -3.73 11.28
CA PHE A 39 8.60 -5.15 11.49
C PHE A 39 7.37 -5.32 12.39
N ARG A 40 7.40 -4.64 13.54
CA ARG A 40 6.29 -4.65 14.51
C ARG A 40 5.01 -4.05 13.93
N HIS A 41 5.12 -3.02 13.08
CA HIS A 41 3.98 -2.39 12.43
C HIS A 41 3.26 -3.38 11.52
N VAL A 42 3.99 -3.98 10.56
CA VAL A 42 3.42 -4.93 9.60
C VAL A 42 2.79 -6.11 10.32
N GLY A 43 3.54 -6.80 11.19
CA GLY A 43 3.01 -7.99 11.85
C GLY A 43 1.84 -7.70 12.81
N ARG A 44 1.79 -6.52 13.44
CA ARG A 44 0.61 -6.10 14.21
C ARG A 44 -0.57 -5.80 13.30
N GLY A 45 -0.33 -5.12 12.17
CA GLY A 45 -1.35 -4.76 11.20
C GLY A 45 -2.08 -5.99 10.67
N ASP A 46 -1.34 -7.07 10.40
CA ASP A 46 -1.92 -8.34 9.96
C ASP A 46 -2.84 -8.95 11.02
N ARG A 47 -2.42 -8.93 12.29
CA ARG A 47 -3.24 -9.41 13.43
C ARG A 47 -4.45 -8.52 13.69
N TRP A 48 -4.28 -7.22 13.54
CA TRP A 48 -5.34 -6.24 13.72
C TRP A 48 -6.45 -6.46 12.69
N ALA A 49 -6.09 -6.60 11.42
CA ALA A 49 -7.01 -6.95 10.35
C ALA A 49 -7.67 -8.33 10.58
N ALA A 50 -6.88 -9.33 10.99
CA ALA A 50 -7.41 -10.66 11.29
C ALA A 50 -8.46 -10.63 12.40
N GLN A 51 -8.22 -9.86 13.47
CA GLN A 51 -9.14 -9.69 14.58
C GLN A 51 -10.42 -8.96 14.15
N ILE A 52 -10.30 -7.89 13.35
CA ILE A 52 -11.46 -7.19 12.78
C ILE A 52 -12.36 -8.15 12.00
N VAL A 53 -11.75 -8.98 11.14
CA VAL A 53 -12.49 -9.94 10.32
C VAL A 53 -13.14 -11.03 11.16
N ARG A 54 -12.33 -11.71 11.99
CA ARG A 54 -12.78 -12.84 12.83
C ARG A 54 -13.91 -12.44 13.76
N ASP A 55 -13.81 -11.27 14.39
CA ASP A 55 -14.78 -10.78 15.36
C ASP A 55 -15.93 -9.99 14.69
N ARG A 56 -15.89 -9.85 13.36
CA ARG A 56 -16.85 -9.09 12.52
C ARG A 56 -17.10 -7.68 13.06
N LEU A 57 -16.03 -6.99 13.45
CA LEU A 57 -16.14 -5.66 14.04
C LEU A 57 -16.76 -4.68 13.04
N ASP A 58 -17.61 -3.78 13.54
CA ASP A 58 -18.28 -2.71 12.79
C ASP A 58 -17.73 -1.31 13.13
N SER A 59 -16.72 -1.26 14.01
CA SER A 59 -16.14 -0.05 14.58
C SER A 59 -14.62 -0.19 14.75
N TYR A 60 -13.97 0.95 15.01
CA TYR A 60 -12.52 1.03 15.17
C TYR A 60 -12.01 0.15 16.32
N LEU A 61 -10.99 -0.65 16.03
CA LEU A 61 -10.23 -1.40 17.02
C LEU A 61 -8.93 -0.65 17.34
N ASP A 62 -8.68 -0.29 18.61
CA ASP A 62 -7.38 0.28 19.01
C ASP A 62 -6.27 -0.76 18.79
N PRO A 63 -5.21 -0.46 18.00
CA PRO A 63 -4.07 -1.35 17.79
C PRO A 63 -3.38 -1.84 19.08
N ARG A 64 -3.55 -1.15 20.21
CA ARG A 64 -3.03 -1.56 21.53
C ARG A 64 -3.79 -2.76 22.12
N MET A 65 -5.02 -2.98 21.68
CA MET A 65 -5.92 -4.04 22.16
C MET A 65 -5.84 -5.32 21.30
N VAL A 66 -4.98 -5.32 20.27
CA VAL A 66 -4.82 -6.45 19.37
C VAL A 66 -4.23 -7.65 20.11
N GLU A 67 -4.96 -8.77 20.05
CA GLU A 67 -4.52 -10.04 20.63
C GLU A 67 -3.18 -10.48 20.03
N GLY A 68 -2.20 -10.74 20.89
CA GLY A 68 -0.86 -11.10 20.44
C GLY A 68 -0.20 -10.02 19.56
N GLY A 69 -0.62 -8.75 19.66
CA GLY A 69 -0.14 -7.65 18.83
C GLY A 69 1.30 -7.19 19.09
N LYS A 70 2.11 -7.94 19.84
CA LYS A 70 3.53 -7.65 20.10
C LYS A 70 4.38 -8.85 19.67
N PRO A 71 5.50 -8.63 18.97
CA PRO A 71 6.41 -9.72 18.63
C PRO A 71 7.06 -10.29 19.91
N PRO A 72 7.33 -11.61 19.93
CA PRO A 72 8.24 -12.23 20.90
C PRO A 72 9.64 -11.59 20.87
N PRO A 73 10.42 -11.69 21.96
CA PRO A 73 11.78 -11.15 22.00
C PRO A 73 12.80 -12.01 21.24
N ASP A 74 12.53 -13.31 21.07
CA ASP A 74 13.40 -14.20 20.29
C ASP A 74 13.19 -13.92 18.79
N PRO A 75 14.27 -13.72 18.00
CA PRO A 75 14.16 -13.42 16.57
C PRO A 75 13.45 -14.50 15.74
N ALA A 76 13.69 -15.79 16.01
CA ALA A 76 13.05 -16.86 15.25
C ALA A 76 11.55 -16.95 15.56
N ASP A 77 11.18 -16.75 16.83
CA ASP A 77 9.78 -16.62 17.24
C ASP A 77 9.12 -15.35 16.67
N ALA A 78 9.86 -14.25 16.52
CA ALA A 78 9.38 -13.01 15.91
C ALA A 78 9.06 -13.19 14.42
N ILE A 79 9.91 -13.89 13.66
CA ILE A 79 9.65 -14.25 12.26
C ILE A 79 8.42 -15.17 12.17
N SER A 80 8.33 -16.17 13.03
CA SER A 80 7.17 -17.07 13.10
C SER A 80 5.89 -16.31 13.45
N TRP A 81 5.99 -15.30 14.33
CA TRP A 81 4.90 -14.40 14.68
C TRP A 81 4.43 -13.56 13.49
N LEU A 82 5.34 -13.02 12.68
CA LEU A 82 5.00 -12.25 11.49
C LEU A 82 4.24 -13.11 10.47
N HIS A 83 4.76 -14.30 10.14
CA HIS A 83 4.08 -15.23 9.23
C HIS A 83 2.72 -15.68 9.75
N GLY A 84 2.65 -16.01 11.05
CA GLY A 84 1.39 -16.34 11.70
C GLY A 84 0.44 -15.15 11.82
N GLY A 85 0.84 -13.92 11.53
CA GLY A 85 -0.04 -12.76 11.38
C GLY A 85 -0.81 -12.83 10.08
N ALA A 86 -0.09 -12.91 8.96
CA ALA A 86 -0.67 -12.99 7.62
C ALA A 86 -1.59 -14.21 7.45
N GLN A 87 -1.14 -15.39 7.91
CA GLN A 87 -1.96 -16.61 7.82
C GLN A 87 -3.29 -16.47 8.56
N ARG A 88 -3.29 -15.85 9.75
CA ARG A 88 -4.52 -15.65 10.52
C ARG A 88 -5.53 -14.76 9.82
N LEU A 89 -5.07 -13.76 9.05
CA LEU A 89 -5.98 -12.92 8.27
C LEU A 89 -6.62 -13.73 7.14
N VAL A 90 -5.82 -14.51 6.42
CA VAL A 90 -6.33 -15.40 5.36
C VAL A 90 -7.36 -16.39 5.93
N ASP A 91 -7.01 -17.09 7.02
CA ASP A 91 -7.90 -18.04 7.70
C ASP A 91 -9.18 -17.36 8.21
N ALA A 92 -9.06 -16.15 8.77
CA ALA A 92 -10.20 -15.40 9.27
C ALA A 92 -11.18 -15.05 8.14
N VAL A 93 -10.67 -14.63 6.97
CA VAL A 93 -11.51 -14.34 5.80
C VAL A 93 -12.17 -15.61 5.25
N GLU A 94 -11.44 -16.72 5.18
CA GLU A 94 -11.97 -18.01 4.74
C GLU A 94 -13.11 -18.48 5.65
N LEU A 95 -12.90 -18.47 6.97
CA LEU A 95 -13.88 -18.90 7.96
C LEU A 95 -15.08 -17.94 8.09
N THR A 96 -14.85 -16.63 7.94
CA THR A 96 -15.90 -15.60 8.11
C THR A 96 -16.73 -15.42 6.84
N GLY A 97 -16.15 -15.72 5.68
CA GLY A 97 -16.72 -15.53 4.35
C GLY A 97 -16.23 -14.23 3.69
N VAL A 98 -15.79 -14.34 2.44
CA VAL A 98 -15.12 -13.26 1.69
C VAL A 98 -15.95 -11.98 1.53
N GLN A 99 -17.29 -12.11 1.46
CA GLN A 99 -18.23 -11.00 1.28
C GLN A 99 -18.77 -10.43 2.58
N THR A 100 -18.41 -10.98 3.74
CA THR A 100 -18.95 -10.53 5.03
C THR A 100 -18.54 -9.07 5.27
N PRO A 101 -19.49 -8.14 5.46
CA PRO A 101 -19.16 -6.74 5.73
C PRO A 101 -18.47 -6.62 7.09
N VAL A 102 -17.33 -5.94 7.10
CA VAL A 102 -16.56 -5.62 8.31
C VAL A 102 -16.09 -4.18 8.26
N TRP A 103 -15.72 -3.65 9.41
CA TRP A 103 -15.19 -2.30 9.54
C TRP A 103 -13.87 -2.14 8.78
N THR A 104 -13.74 -1.01 8.10
CA THR A 104 -12.48 -0.48 7.58
C THR A 104 -12.42 1.02 7.83
N PHE A 105 -11.23 1.60 7.66
CA PHE A 105 -11.08 3.07 7.72
C PHE A 105 -11.71 3.81 6.52
N LEU A 106 -12.28 3.09 5.54
CA LEU A 106 -13.08 3.65 4.44
C LEU A 106 -14.60 3.42 4.62
N GLY A 107 -15.02 2.96 5.80
CA GLY A 107 -16.37 2.45 6.05
C GLY A 107 -16.50 0.94 5.82
N PRO A 108 -17.71 0.35 5.95
CA PRO A 108 -17.89 -1.09 5.79
C PRO A 108 -17.50 -1.59 4.41
N ARG A 109 -16.70 -2.66 4.36
CA ARG A 109 -16.26 -3.36 3.13
C ARG A 109 -16.31 -4.88 3.33
N PRO A 110 -16.33 -5.67 2.24
CA PRO A 110 -16.14 -7.12 2.33
C PRO A 110 -14.87 -7.50 3.10
N ALA A 111 -14.90 -8.58 3.88
CA ALA A 111 -13.77 -9.06 4.66
C ALA A 111 -12.49 -9.25 3.83
N ASN A 112 -12.61 -9.70 2.58
CA ASN A 112 -11.47 -9.88 1.68
C ASN A 112 -10.75 -8.56 1.31
N TRP A 113 -11.38 -7.41 1.53
CA TRP A 113 -10.72 -6.11 1.37
C TRP A 113 -9.49 -5.99 2.27
N TRP A 114 -9.52 -6.54 3.49
CA TRP A 114 -8.38 -6.52 4.38
C TRP A 114 -7.19 -7.33 3.84
N VAL A 115 -7.42 -8.44 3.15
CA VAL A 115 -6.32 -9.22 2.52
C VAL A 115 -5.65 -8.39 1.43
N ARG A 116 -6.41 -7.77 0.52
CA ARG A 116 -5.86 -6.89 -0.52
C ARG A 116 -5.12 -5.69 0.09
N ARG A 117 -5.70 -5.05 1.12
CA ARG A 117 -5.06 -3.91 1.79
C ARG A 117 -3.75 -4.29 2.49
N ARG A 118 -3.72 -5.42 3.20
CA ARG A 118 -2.51 -5.90 3.91
C ARG A 118 -1.44 -6.41 2.95
N LEU A 119 -1.83 -6.99 1.81
CA LEU A 119 -0.92 -7.31 0.71
C LEU A 119 -0.14 -6.08 0.24
N HIS A 120 -0.84 -5.01 -0.16
CA HIS A 120 -0.14 -3.83 -0.69
C HIS A 120 0.66 -3.09 0.38
N GLU A 121 0.16 -3.04 1.62
CA GLU A 121 0.93 -2.47 2.73
C GLU A 121 2.24 -3.26 2.97
N THR A 122 2.17 -4.59 2.96
CA THR A 122 3.35 -5.45 3.14
C THR A 122 4.34 -5.26 2.00
N ALA A 123 3.86 -5.20 0.75
CA ALA A 123 4.71 -4.98 -0.43
C ALA A 123 5.44 -3.62 -0.36
N VAL A 124 4.74 -2.55 0.05
CA VAL A 124 5.33 -1.22 0.20
C VAL A 124 6.32 -1.18 1.36
N HIS A 125 6.01 -1.78 2.51
CA HIS A 125 6.94 -1.85 3.62
C HIS A 125 8.13 -2.80 3.37
N ARG A 126 7.99 -3.77 2.46
CA ARG A 126 9.13 -4.52 1.91
C ARG A 126 10.05 -3.62 1.08
N ALA A 127 9.51 -2.68 0.32
CA ALA A 127 10.32 -1.65 -0.34
C ALA A 127 11.03 -0.76 0.70
N ASP A 128 10.32 -0.33 1.74
CA ASP A 128 10.90 0.50 2.82
C ASP A 128 12.08 -0.20 3.51
N ALA A 129 11.93 -1.48 3.85
CA ALA A 129 12.98 -2.29 4.44
C ALA A 129 14.16 -2.50 3.46
N ALA A 130 13.88 -2.79 2.19
CA ALA A 130 14.92 -2.96 1.18
C ALA A 130 15.74 -1.67 0.97
N ILE A 131 15.07 -0.52 0.93
CA ILE A 131 15.71 0.81 0.82
C ILE A 131 16.61 1.06 2.04
N ALA A 132 16.10 0.84 3.25
CA ALA A 132 16.87 1.00 4.49
C ALA A 132 18.14 0.14 4.53
N LEU A 133 18.08 -1.05 3.91
CA LEU A 133 19.18 -2.01 3.86
C LEU A 133 20.07 -1.87 2.61
N GLY A 134 19.79 -0.92 1.72
CA GLY A 134 20.51 -0.76 0.45
C GLY A 134 20.38 -1.98 -0.48
N ARG A 135 19.26 -2.71 -0.40
CA ARG A 135 18.98 -3.90 -1.20
C ARG A 135 18.10 -3.56 -2.38
N GLU A 136 18.21 -4.35 -3.45
CA GLU A 136 17.30 -4.26 -4.58
C GLU A 136 15.88 -4.66 -4.16
N PHE A 137 14.91 -3.95 -4.73
CA PHE A 137 13.49 -4.25 -4.55
C PHE A 137 12.87 -4.45 -5.93
N THR A 138 12.18 -5.57 -6.09
CA THR A 138 11.35 -5.87 -7.25
C THR A 138 9.96 -6.29 -6.79
N LEU A 139 8.97 -5.96 -7.60
CA LEU A 139 7.58 -6.34 -7.43
C LEU A 139 7.04 -6.78 -8.79
N ARG A 140 6.15 -7.78 -8.80
CA ARG A 140 5.49 -8.20 -10.04
C ARG A 140 4.67 -7.04 -10.61
N PRO A 141 4.75 -6.72 -11.91
CA PRO A 141 4.06 -5.57 -12.49
C PRO A 141 2.56 -5.55 -12.21
N GLU A 142 1.89 -6.70 -12.29
CA GLU A 142 0.46 -6.80 -12.02
C GLU A 142 0.11 -6.49 -10.55
N LEU A 143 1.03 -6.76 -9.62
CA LEU A 143 0.85 -6.46 -8.20
C LEU A 143 1.15 -4.98 -7.90
N ALA A 144 2.12 -4.40 -8.60
CA ALA A 144 2.39 -2.96 -8.53
C ALA A 144 1.22 -2.14 -9.08
N ALA A 145 0.68 -2.55 -10.24
CA ALA A 145 -0.50 -1.95 -10.84
C ALA A 145 -1.72 -2.04 -9.91
N ASP A 146 -1.99 -3.21 -9.34
CA ASP A 146 -3.11 -3.36 -8.40
C ASP A 146 -2.92 -2.51 -7.12
N ALA A 147 -1.67 -2.33 -6.66
CA ALA A 147 -1.36 -1.45 -5.53
C ALA A 147 -1.63 0.03 -5.85
N ILE A 148 -1.33 0.49 -7.07
CA ILE A 148 -1.68 1.84 -7.53
C ILE A 148 -3.21 2.01 -7.53
N THR A 149 -3.93 1.03 -8.09
CA THR A 149 -5.40 1.02 -8.09
C THR A 149 -5.99 1.07 -6.68
N GLU A 150 -5.57 0.19 -5.76
CA GLU A 150 -6.06 0.19 -4.37
C GLU A 150 -5.77 1.50 -3.65
N TRP A 151 -4.60 2.10 -3.92
CA TRP A 151 -4.24 3.39 -3.36
C TRP A 151 -5.10 4.53 -3.93
N LEU A 152 -5.38 4.54 -5.23
CA LEU A 152 -6.29 5.52 -5.85
C LEU A 152 -7.74 5.38 -5.35
N GLU A 153 -8.23 4.15 -5.13
CA GLU A 153 -9.52 3.90 -4.47
C GLU A 153 -9.57 4.56 -3.08
N ARG A 154 -8.49 4.46 -2.30
CA ARG A 154 -8.38 5.12 -0.99
C ARG A 154 -8.36 6.64 -1.11
N VAL A 155 -7.55 7.18 -2.02
CA VAL A 155 -7.47 8.64 -2.27
C VAL A 155 -8.84 9.18 -2.68
N ALA A 156 -9.57 8.51 -3.57
CA ALA A 156 -10.91 8.92 -4.00
C ALA A 156 -11.92 9.04 -2.83
N VAL A 157 -11.79 8.19 -1.82
CA VAL A 157 -12.66 8.21 -0.63
C VAL A 157 -12.21 9.24 0.40
N GLN A 158 -10.90 9.43 0.58
CA GLN A 158 -10.34 10.19 1.70
C GLN A 158 -9.96 11.64 1.35
N ALA A 159 -9.62 11.93 0.09
CA ALA A 159 -9.24 13.27 -0.36
C ALA A 159 -10.37 14.27 -0.10
N GLY A 160 -10.02 15.46 0.36
CA GLY A 160 -11.01 16.47 0.75
C GLY A 160 -11.67 16.22 2.11
N GLY A 161 -11.36 15.10 2.77
CA GLY A 161 -11.86 14.78 4.10
C GLY A 161 -11.50 15.85 5.12
N GLN A 162 -12.42 16.14 6.05
CA GLN A 162 -12.24 17.15 7.10
C GLN A 162 -11.94 18.56 6.57
N GLY A 163 -12.37 18.89 5.35
CA GLY A 163 -12.19 20.21 4.75
C GLY A 163 -10.78 20.47 4.21
N ALA A 164 -9.93 19.44 4.09
CA ALA A 164 -8.62 19.55 3.45
C ALA A 164 -8.78 19.89 1.95
N PRO A 165 -7.82 20.59 1.33
CA PRO A 165 -7.80 20.79 -0.12
C PRO A 165 -7.67 19.46 -0.88
N LEU A 166 -8.25 19.38 -2.07
CA LEU A 166 -8.03 18.25 -2.98
C LEU A 166 -6.59 18.24 -3.52
N PRO A 167 -6.06 17.06 -3.90
CA PRO A 167 -4.71 16.92 -4.45
C PRO A 167 -4.58 17.43 -5.89
N LEU A 168 -5.70 17.69 -6.59
CA LEU A 168 -5.77 18.29 -7.92
C LEU A 168 -6.74 19.47 -7.91
N ASP A 169 -6.51 20.45 -8.79
CA ASP A 169 -7.51 21.48 -9.07
C ASP A 169 -8.49 20.98 -10.15
N ASN A 170 -9.63 21.65 -10.34
CA ASN A 170 -10.69 21.17 -11.24
C ASN A 170 -10.28 21.00 -12.71
N ALA A 171 -9.25 21.72 -13.16
CA ALA A 171 -8.74 21.63 -14.53
C ALA A 171 -7.58 20.63 -14.66
N ASP A 172 -7.06 20.12 -13.54
CA ASP A 172 -5.89 19.26 -13.55
C ASP A 172 -6.26 17.81 -13.80
N ILE A 173 -5.45 17.17 -14.64
CA ILE A 173 -5.51 15.74 -14.93
C ILE A 173 -4.12 15.14 -14.68
N LEU A 174 -4.06 14.13 -13.82
CA LEU A 174 -2.87 13.30 -13.61
C LEU A 174 -3.05 12.01 -14.40
N HIS A 175 -2.07 11.67 -15.23
CA HIS A 175 -2.03 10.41 -15.97
C HIS A 175 -0.85 9.54 -15.50
N LEU A 176 -1.07 8.25 -15.31
CA LEU A 176 -0.01 7.26 -15.01
C LEU A 176 -0.08 6.16 -16.07
N HIS A 177 1.06 5.83 -16.67
CA HIS A 177 1.16 4.80 -17.71
C HIS A 177 2.30 3.82 -17.39
N ALA A 178 1.93 2.63 -16.94
CA ALA A 178 2.84 1.51 -16.76
C ALA A 178 3.20 0.85 -18.09
N THR A 179 4.49 0.76 -18.41
CA THR A 179 4.98 0.23 -19.69
C THR A 179 5.21 -1.28 -19.71
N ASP A 180 4.94 -1.97 -18.60
CA ASP A 180 5.18 -3.41 -18.48
C ASP A 180 4.27 -4.21 -19.45
N PRO A 181 4.82 -5.23 -20.12
CA PRO A 181 4.05 -6.04 -21.07
C PRO A 181 2.96 -6.82 -20.35
N GLY A 182 1.76 -6.85 -20.95
CA GLY A 182 0.64 -7.68 -20.48
C GLY A 182 -0.29 -7.01 -19.45
N LEU A 183 -0.02 -5.77 -19.03
CA LEU A 183 -0.93 -5.03 -18.14
C LEU A 183 -2.20 -4.55 -18.86
N GLY A 184 -2.10 -4.17 -20.14
CA GLY A 184 -3.23 -3.61 -20.88
C GLY A 184 -3.81 -2.39 -20.17
N GLU A 185 -5.14 -2.32 -20.07
CA GLU A 185 -5.85 -1.22 -19.38
C GLU A 185 -5.49 -1.10 -17.89
N ALA A 186 -5.11 -2.21 -17.23
CA ALA A 186 -4.69 -2.18 -15.83
C ALA A 186 -3.37 -1.44 -15.60
N GLY A 187 -2.66 -1.06 -16.68
CA GLY A 187 -1.46 -0.23 -16.64
C GLY A 187 -1.70 1.25 -16.91
N GLU A 188 -2.95 1.70 -17.02
CA GLU A 188 -3.29 3.10 -17.31
C GLU A 188 -4.16 3.67 -16.19
N TRP A 189 -3.89 4.89 -15.74
CA TRP A 189 -4.75 5.59 -14.78
C TRP A 189 -4.86 7.06 -15.16
N THR A 190 -6.08 7.52 -15.44
CA THR A 190 -6.42 8.94 -15.54
C THR A 190 -7.11 9.36 -14.24
N VAL A 191 -6.61 10.40 -13.59
CA VAL A 191 -7.13 10.93 -12.33
C VAL A 191 -7.49 12.40 -12.51
N ALA A 192 -8.71 12.77 -12.09
CA ALA A 192 -9.23 14.14 -12.21
C ALA A 192 -10.18 14.47 -11.05
N VAL A 193 -10.60 15.73 -10.98
CA VAL A 193 -11.67 16.15 -10.06
C VAL A 193 -13.02 16.07 -10.77
N GLU A 194 -13.92 15.21 -10.28
CA GLU A 194 -15.30 15.11 -10.73
C GLU A 194 -16.26 15.43 -9.60
N GLN A 195 -17.18 16.36 -9.83
CA GLN A 195 -18.19 16.76 -8.84
C GLN A 195 -17.59 17.10 -7.45
N GLY A 196 -16.40 17.72 -7.44
CA GLY A 196 -15.70 18.12 -6.23
C GLY A 196 -15.03 16.97 -5.45
N ARG A 197 -14.77 15.83 -6.10
CA ARG A 197 -14.06 14.68 -5.52
C ARG A 197 -13.02 14.16 -6.50
N ILE A 198 -12.02 13.45 -5.98
CA ILE A 198 -11.09 12.72 -6.84
C ILE A 198 -11.82 11.52 -7.45
N ALA A 199 -11.77 11.42 -8.76
CA ALA A 199 -12.22 10.29 -9.55
C ALA A 199 -11.06 9.77 -10.41
N TRP A 200 -11.12 8.50 -10.78
CA TRP A 200 -10.12 7.89 -11.64
C TRP A 200 -10.73 6.82 -12.56
N SER A 201 -10.09 6.59 -13.70
CA SER A 201 -10.46 5.59 -14.69
C SER A 201 -9.20 4.97 -15.32
N HIS A 202 -9.37 3.89 -16.08
CA HIS A 202 -8.30 3.28 -16.90
C HIS A 202 -8.22 3.89 -18.31
N GLU A 203 -8.80 5.07 -18.52
CA GLU A 203 -8.73 5.73 -19.81
C GLU A 203 -7.30 6.22 -20.09
N HIS A 204 -6.85 6.02 -21.33
CA HIS A 204 -5.59 6.56 -21.82
C HIS A 204 -5.81 7.99 -22.33
N GLY A 205 -4.98 8.94 -21.89
CA GLY A 205 -5.14 10.33 -22.29
C GLY A 205 -3.96 11.23 -21.97
N LYS A 206 -4.02 12.46 -22.49
CA LYS A 206 -3.11 13.52 -22.06
C LYS A 206 -3.63 14.13 -20.76
N GLY A 207 -2.76 14.25 -19.78
CA GLY A 207 -3.02 15.01 -18.56
C GLY A 207 -2.31 16.36 -18.53
N SER A 208 -2.61 17.18 -17.53
CA SER A 208 -1.77 18.32 -17.13
C SER A 208 -0.37 17.85 -16.75
N VAL A 209 -0.29 16.66 -16.13
CA VAL A 209 0.95 15.93 -15.86
C VAL A 209 0.74 14.45 -16.15
N ALA A 210 1.77 13.80 -16.68
CA ALA A 210 1.78 12.36 -16.96
C ALA A 210 3.08 11.74 -16.50
N LEU A 211 3.01 10.60 -15.81
CA LEU A 211 4.17 9.75 -15.53
C LEU A 211 4.11 8.48 -16.39
N ARG A 212 5.25 8.07 -16.94
CA ARG A 212 5.37 6.85 -17.74
C ARG A 212 6.60 6.06 -17.32
N GLY A 213 6.45 4.77 -17.03
CA GLY A 213 7.57 3.92 -16.62
C GLY A 213 7.11 2.54 -16.20
N GLY A 214 7.99 1.75 -15.57
CA GLY A 214 7.57 0.48 -14.98
C GLY A 214 6.58 0.67 -13.82
N ALA A 215 5.61 -0.22 -13.66
CA ALA A 215 4.57 -0.14 -12.63
C ALA A 215 5.17 -0.05 -11.21
N THR A 216 6.28 -0.75 -10.96
CA THR A 216 7.00 -0.67 -9.67
C THR A 216 7.59 0.73 -9.45
N ASP A 217 8.19 1.34 -10.47
CA ASP A 217 8.75 2.68 -10.37
C ASP A 217 7.65 3.74 -10.16
N LEU A 218 6.54 3.62 -10.87
CA LEU A 218 5.37 4.47 -10.69
C LEU A 218 4.80 4.34 -9.27
N LEU A 219 4.68 3.11 -8.74
CA LEU A 219 4.25 2.85 -7.37
C LEU A 219 5.19 3.50 -6.35
N LEU A 220 6.51 3.32 -6.49
CA LEU A 220 7.47 3.89 -5.56
C LEU A 220 7.51 5.42 -5.62
N ALA A 221 7.34 6.01 -6.79
CA ALA A 221 7.29 7.46 -6.98
C ALA A 221 6.02 8.07 -6.38
N ILE A 222 4.83 7.52 -6.69
CA ILE A 222 3.55 8.06 -6.21
C ILE A 222 3.37 7.93 -4.70
N LEU A 223 3.98 6.90 -4.13
CA LEU A 223 4.03 6.67 -2.70
C LEU A 223 5.22 7.39 -2.03
N ARG A 224 6.06 8.13 -2.74
CA ARG A 224 7.21 8.85 -2.17
C ARG A 224 8.21 7.94 -1.44
N ARG A 225 8.37 6.70 -1.91
CA ARG A 225 9.41 5.77 -1.44
C ARG A 225 10.72 5.98 -2.17
N ARG A 226 10.64 6.47 -3.42
CA ARG A 226 11.79 6.95 -4.18
C ARG A 226 11.45 8.28 -4.84
N PRO A 227 12.37 9.26 -4.84
CA PRO A 227 12.24 10.44 -5.70
C PRO A 227 12.09 9.99 -7.15
N LEU A 228 11.26 10.69 -7.93
CA LEU A 228 11.04 10.33 -9.33
C LEU A 228 12.35 10.31 -10.15
N ALA A 229 13.28 11.22 -9.85
CA ALA A 229 14.59 11.28 -10.51
C ALA A 229 15.47 10.04 -10.27
N ASP A 230 15.17 9.26 -9.23
CA ASP A 230 15.88 8.04 -8.86
C ASP A 230 15.15 6.77 -9.33
N THR A 231 14.10 6.91 -10.15
CA THR A 231 13.38 5.79 -10.78
C THR A 231 13.61 5.78 -12.29
N GLY A 232 13.16 4.72 -12.97
CA GLY A 232 13.13 4.67 -14.44
C GLY A 232 11.92 5.35 -15.07
N ALA A 233 11.07 6.04 -14.29
CA ALA A 233 9.87 6.70 -14.81
C ALA A 233 10.15 8.13 -15.28
N GLU A 234 9.54 8.49 -16.40
CA GLU A 234 9.59 9.81 -17.01
C GLU A 234 8.36 10.62 -16.61
N LEU A 235 8.52 11.94 -16.41
CA LEU A 235 7.42 12.87 -16.22
C LEU A 235 7.30 13.81 -17.43
N PHE A 236 6.06 14.04 -17.84
CA PHE A 236 5.69 14.96 -18.91
C PHE A 236 4.65 15.95 -18.38
N GLY A 237 4.75 17.22 -18.76
CA GLY A 237 3.78 18.26 -18.38
C GLY A 237 4.23 19.09 -17.17
N ASP A 238 3.29 19.39 -16.28
CA ASP A 238 3.49 20.35 -15.18
C ASP A 238 3.95 19.69 -13.87
N ASP A 239 5.24 19.89 -13.53
CA ASP A 239 5.86 19.46 -12.28
C ASP A 239 5.12 19.96 -11.03
N ALA A 240 4.49 21.14 -11.09
CA ALA A 240 3.78 21.71 -9.95
C ALA A 240 2.48 20.95 -9.65
N VAL A 241 1.83 20.37 -10.66
CA VAL A 241 0.66 19.50 -10.46
C VAL A 241 1.10 18.18 -9.81
N TRP A 242 2.22 17.61 -10.25
CA TRP A 242 2.79 16.42 -9.62
C TRP A 242 3.18 16.66 -8.15
N GLN A 243 3.89 17.75 -7.87
CA GLN A 243 4.30 18.06 -6.50
C GLN A 243 3.08 18.29 -5.60
N ARG A 244 2.05 18.99 -6.09
CA ARG A 244 0.81 19.20 -5.33
C ARG A 244 0.08 17.89 -5.03
N TRP A 245 0.05 16.97 -5.99
CA TRP A 245 -0.51 15.63 -5.80
C TRP A 245 0.21 14.91 -4.65
N LEU A 246 1.54 14.95 -4.64
CA LEU A 246 2.35 14.36 -3.58
C LEU A 246 2.09 15.03 -2.22
N ASP A 247 2.10 16.35 -2.15
CA ASP A 247 1.95 17.08 -0.88
C ASP A 247 0.58 16.87 -0.20
N ARG A 248 -0.44 16.49 -0.98
CA ARG A 248 -1.84 16.42 -0.53
C ARG A 248 -2.42 15.01 -0.51
N THR A 249 -1.61 13.99 -0.74
CA THR A 249 -2.02 12.58 -0.63
C THR A 249 -1.32 11.87 0.53
N PRO A 250 -1.88 10.77 1.08
CA PRO A 250 -1.25 10.06 2.19
C PRO A 250 0.08 9.40 1.82
N LEU A 251 1.03 9.43 2.76
CA LEU A 251 2.21 8.53 2.77
C LEU A 251 1.76 7.09 3.07
#